data_AF-A0AAU6HXZ3-F1
#
_entry.id   AF-A0AAU6HXZ3-F1
#
_cell.length_a   1.000
_cell.length_b   1.000
_cell.length_c   1.000
_cell.angle_alpha   90.00
_cell.angle_beta   90.00
_cell.angle_gamma   90.00
#
_symmetry.space_group_name_H-M   'P 1'
#
loop_
_entity.id
_entity.type
_entity.pdbx_description
1 polymer ?
#
loop_
_entity_poly.entity_id
_entity_poly.type
_entity_poly.pdbx_seq_one_letter_code
_entity_poly.pdbx_strand_id
1 'polypeptide(L)'
;METSGATGGVNDVAEKVAALKDQIEQLGMTVDELIDFPDVAKRAALPEGVIRRLFAGEIVPSEEIDLPFSERLQHLVPTKLREDGKRYTQGQIAEYVGVTVATIQNLLRGTRNPGLDVASKLETFFEVPAGRLSRDGSDALVSALDRTVEGVMLMAQLKGIELSNLSLRGGSPLVGDDALAKAVRSALNEADAQRRAAPTEILEAREIGEELQKIPEEERPSFKDMVMHSARMWRRRHH
;
A
#
# COMPACT_ATOMS: atom_id res chain seq x y z
N MET A 1 30.78 -4.81 -27.57
CA MET A 1 30.33 -5.92 -26.72
C MET A 1 29.12 -5.42 -25.94
N GLU A 2 27.96 -5.86 -26.42
CA GLU A 2 26.67 -6.06 -25.72
C GLU A 2 26.16 -5.00 -24.72
N THR A 3 25.38 -4.05 -25.23
CA THR A 3 24.35 -3.30 -24.48
C THR A 3 22.99 -3.96 -24.72
N SER A 4 22.74 -5.12 -24.14
CA SER A 4 21.48 -5.88 -24.35
C SER A 4 20.62 -6.04 -23.09
N GLY A 5 20.97 -5.38 -21.98
CA GLY A 5 20.24 -5.51 -20.70
C GLY A 5 19.11 -4.50 -20.47
N ALA A 6 19.23 -3.26 -20.97
CA ALA A 6 18.30 -2.17 -20.63
C ALA A 6 16.93 -2.27 -21.32
N THR A 7 16.87 -2.84 -22.52
CA THR A 7 15.62 -2.98 -23.30
C THR A 7 14.72 -4.11 -22.81
N GLY A 8 15.26 -5.08 -22.04
CA GLY A 8 14.47 -6.16 -21.45
C GLY A 8 13.57 -5.64 -20.32
N GLY A 9 14.15 -4.93 -19.35
CA GLY A 9 13.42 -4.48 -18.16
C GLY A 9 12.26 -3.54 -18.44
N VAL A 10 12.35 -2.66 -19.45
CA VAL A 10 11.25 -1.72 -19.78
C VAL A 10 10.09 -2.43 -20.49
N ASN A 11 10.39 -3.38 -21.38
CA ASN A 11 9.35 -4.20 -22.02
C ASN A 11 8.64 -5.07 -20.98
N ASP A 12 9.39 -5.65 -20.04
CA ASP A 12 8.82 -6.45 -18.94
C ASP A 12 7.89 -5.60 -18.05
N VAL A 13 8.25 -4.34 -17.80
CA VAL A 13 7.39 -3.38 -17.08
C VAL A 13 6.11 -3.10 -17.86
N ALA A 14 6.21 -2.79 -19.16
CA ALA A 14 5.05 -2.48 -19.99
C ALA A 14 4.09 -3.66 -20.10
N GLU A 15 4.60 -4.87 -20.31
CA GLU A 15 3.82 -6.11 -20.36
C GLU A 15 3.11 -6.38 -19.02
N LYS A 16 3.80 -6.18 -17.89
CA LYS A 16 3.19 -6.34 -16.56
C LYS A 16 2.11 -5.31 -16.27
N VAL A 17 2.32 -4.05 -16.65
CA VAL A 17 1.30 -3.00 -16.48
C VAL A 17 0.07 -3.30 -17.33
N ALA A 18 0.25 -3.74 -18.58
CA ALA A 18 -0.86 -4.17 -19.43
C ALA A 18 -1.62 -5.37 -18.82
N ALA A 19 -0.92 -6.41 -18.38
CA ALA A 19 -1.53 -7.57 -17.74
C ALA A 19 -2.31 -7.20 -16.47
N LEU A 20 -1.80 -6.28 -15.66
CA LEU A 20 -2.49 -5.80 -14.47
C LEU A 20 -3.76 -5.01 -14.83
N LYS A 21 -3.71 -4.15 -15.85
CA LYS A 21 -4.91 -3.43 -16.32
C LYS A 21 -6.00 -4.39 -16.78
N ASP A 22 -5.65 -5.39 -17.59
CA ASP A 22 -6.59 -6.41 -18.06
C ASP A 22 -7.22 -7.18 -16.88
N GLN A 23 -6.44 -7.50 -15.84
CA GLN A 23 -6.95 -8.13 -14.63
C GLN A 23 -7.93 -7.24 -13.86
N ILE A 24 -7.63 -5.94 -13.74
CA ILE A 24 -8.51 -4.97 -13.05
C ILE A 24 -9.83 -4.82 -13.79
N GLU A 25 -9.79 -4.72 -15.11
CA GLU A 25 -10.98 -4.64 -15.96
C GLU A 25 -11.84 -5.90 -15.84
N GLN A 26 -11.23 -7.09 -15.78
CA GLN A 26 -11.95 -8.35 -15.56
C GLN A 26 -12.65 -8.43 -14.20
N LEU A 27 -12.15 -7.71 -13.19
CA LEU A 27 -12.80 -7.56 -11.88
C LEU A 27 -13.92 -6.52 -11.89
N GLY A 28 -14.17 -5.84 -13.02
CA GLY A 28 -15.15 -4.78 -13.15
C GLY A 28 -14.82 -3.54 -12.31
N MET A 29 -13.54 -3.35 -11.97
CA MET A 29 -13.06 -2.19 -11.23
C MET A 29 -12.25 -1.28 -12.14
N THR A 30 -12.06 -0.04 -11.72
CA THR A 30 -11.16 0.89 -12.38
C THR A 30 -9.77 0.86 -11.73
N VAL A 31 -8.75 1.26 -12.50
CA VAL A 31 -7.36 1.34 -12.00
C VAL A 31 -7.28 2.28 -10.80
N ASP A 32 -7.96 3.43 -10.84
CA ASP A 32 -7.95 4.41 -9.74
C ASP A 32 -8.66 3.92 -8.45
N GLU A 33 -9.60 2.97 -8.56
CA GLU A 33 -10.26 2.39 -7.39
C GLU A 33 -9.38 1.41 -6.62
N LEU A 34 -8.34 0.88 -7.27
CA LEU A 34 -7.61 -0.27 -6.77
C LEU A 34 -6.11 -0.01 -6.61
N ILE A 35 -5.54 0.84 -7.45
CA ILE A 35 -4.12 1.19 -7.42
C ILE A 35 -3.94 2.46 -6.61
N ASP A 36 -3.31 2.32 -5.44
CA ASP A 36 -2.76 3.46 -4.70
C ASP A 36 -1.46 3.91 -5.37
N PHE A 37 -1.57 4.85 -6.31
CA PHE A 37 -0.43 5.38 -7.06
C PHE A 37 0.67 5.98 -6.17
N PRO A 38 0.37 6.82 -5.15
CA PRO A 38 1.38 7.30 -4.20
C PRO A 38 2.17 6.17 -3.53
N ASP A 39 1.49 5.10 -3.12
CA ASP A 39 2.10 3.96 -2.45
C ASP A 39 2.96 3.11 -3.40
N VAL A 40 2.50 2.86 -4.64
CA VAL A 40 3.31 2.21 -5.69
C VAL A 40 4.55 3.05 -6.02
N ALA A 41 4.39 4.37 -6.18
CA ALA A 41 5.48 5.29 -6.45
C ALA A 41 6.52 5.28 -5.32
N LYS A 42 6.07 5.30 -4.06
CA LYS A 42 6.94 5.16 -2.88
C LYS A 42 7.72 3.84 -2.92
N ARG A 43 7.05 2.70 -3.13
CA ARG A 43 7.71 1.37 -3.14
C ARG A 43 8.68 1.17 -4.29
N ALA A 44 8.40 1.76 -5.45
CA ALA A 44 9.29 1.74 -6.61
C ALA A 44 10.42 2.78 -6.49
N ALA A 45 10.29 3.75 -5.58
CA ALA A 45 11.14 4.93 -5.49
C ALA A 45 11.19 5.73 -6.81
N LEU A 46 10.04 5.83 -7.48
CA LEU A 46 9.86 6.52 -8.76
C LEU A 46 8.86 7.68 -8.63
N PRO A 47 8.89 8.67 -9.54
CA PRO A 47 7.86 9.69 -9.62
C PRO A 47 6.48 9.08 -9.88
N GLU A 48 5.46 9.55 -9.16
CA GLU A 48 4.07 9.13 -9.41
C GLU A 48 3.64 9.37 -10.86
N GLY A 49 4.09 10.46 -11.48
CA GLY A 49 3.80 10.77 -12.89
C GLY A 49 4.35 9.75 -13.88
N VAL A 50 5.46 9.08 -13.57
CA VAL A 50 5.98 7.96 -14.37
C VAL A 50 5.03 6.77 -14.29
N ILE A 51 4.61 6.41 -13.07
CA ILE A 51 3.68 5.29 -12.85
C ILE A 51 2.35 5.56 -13.55
N ARG A 52 1.78 6.76 -13.42
CA ARG A 52 0.51 7.12 -14.07
C ARG A 52 0.58 7.03 -15.60
N ARG A 53 1.66 7.52 -16.21
CA ARG A 53 1.88 7.40 -17.67
C ARG A 53 1.98 5.95 -18.12
N LEU A 54 2.68 5.11 -17.37
CA LEU A 54 2.73 3.67 -17.65
C LEU A 54 1.33 3.04 -17.62
N PHE A 55 0.51 3.33 -16.60
CA PHE A 55 -0.87 2.85 -16.53
C PHE A 55 -1.79 3.49 -17.58
N ALA A 56 -1.46 4.68 -18.10
CA ALA A 56 -2.14 5.27 -19.25
C ALA A 56 -1.78 4.56 -20.58
N GLY A 57 -0.77 3.70 -20.59
CA GLY A 57 -0.26 3.02 -21.79
C GLY A 57 0.72 3.87 -22.61
N GLU A 58 1.27 4.93 -22.02
CA GLU A 58 2.30 5.74 -22.66
C GLU A 58 3.65 5.03 -22.66
N ILE A 59 4.44 5.27 -23.71
CA ILE A 59 5.81 4.80 -23.79
C ILE A 59 6.68 5.70 -22.91
N VAL A 60 7.18 5.15 -21.81
CA VAL A 60 8.11 5.84 -20.91
C VAL A 60 9.55 5.43 -21.24
N PRO A 61 10.47 6.40 -21.43
CA PRO A 61 11.88 6.12 -21.65
C PRO A 61 12.52 5.35 -20.49
N SER A 62 13.49 4.48 -20.81
CA SER A 62 14.22 3.69 -19.81
C SER A 62 14.89 4.55 -18.74
N GLU A 63 15.43 5.71 -19.12
CA GLU A 63 16.08 6.63 -18.18
C GLU A 63 15.14 7.21 -17.13
N GLU A 64 13.83 7.27 -17.41
CA GLU A 64 12.83 7.73 -16.43
C GLU A 64 12.42 6.62 -15.44
N ILE A 65 12.74 5.36 -15.77
CA ILE A 65 12.47 4.18 -14.94
C ILE A 65 13.73 3.80 -14.16
N ASP A 66 14.89 3.76 -14.81
CA ASP A 66 16.18 3.40 -14.22
C ASP A 66 16.91 4.63 -13.65
N LEU A 67 16.20 5.38 -12.80
CA LEU A 67 16.73 6.59 -12.17
C LEU A 67 17.96 6.27 -11.29
N PRO A 68 18.95 7.18 -11.22
CA PRO A 68 20.07 7.02 -10.32
C PRO A 68 19.64 7.12 -8.85
N PHE A 69 20.44 6.56 -7.95
CA PHE A 69 20.19 6.55 -6.51
C PHE A 69 19.76 7.92 -5.95
N SER A 70 20.46 8.99 -6.37
CA SER A 70 20.19 10.35 -5.90
C SER A 70 18.80 10.85 -6.27
N GLU A 71 18.33 10.55 -7.47
CA GLU A 71 17.01 10.97 -7.95
C GLU A 71 15.91 10.18 -7.25
N ARG A 72 16.08 8.85 -7.12
CA ARG A 72 15.15 8.02 -6.32
C ARG A 72 15.05 8.51 -4.88
N LEU A 73 16.17 8.84 -4.25
CA LEU A 73 16.19 9.39 -2.90
C LEU A 73 15.47 10.73 -2.82
N GLN A 74 15.64 11.62 -3.80
CA GLN A 74 14.91 12.89 -3.87
C GLN A 74 13.40 12.68 -3.98
N HIS A 75 12.94 11.62 -4.66
CA HIS A 75 11.53 11.26 -4.72
C HIS A 75 10.97 10.70 -3.41
N LEU A 76 11.79 10.04 -2.58
CA LEU A 76 11.35 9.51 -1.28
C LEU A 76 11.30 10.56 -0.17
N VAL A 77 12.17 11.57 -0.19
CA VAL A 77 12.19 12.62 0.85
C VAL A 77 10.80 13.27 1.09
N PRO A 78 10.00 13.63 0.07
CA PRO A 78 8.69 14.23 0.31
C PRO A 78 7.60 13.23 0.75
N THR A 79 7.79 11.92 0.58
CA THR A 79 6.74 10.91 0.87
C THR A 79 6.61 10.59 2.35
N LYS A 80 7.67 10.78 3.14
CA LYS A 80 7.65 10.55 4.58
C LYS A 80 7.51 11.87 5.34
N LEU A 81 6.34 12.06 5.95
CA LEU A 81 6.04 13.17 6.85
C LEU A 81 6.23 12.76 8.30
N ARG A 82 6.57 13.74 9.14
CA ARG A 82 6.59 13.60 10.59
C ARG A 82 5.16 13.63 11.13
N GLU A 83 4.99 13.28 12.40
CA GLU A 83 3.69 13.36 13.11
C GLU A 83 3.09 14.77 13.10
N ASP A 84 3.91 15.81 13.04
CA ASP A 84 3.48 17.20 12.92
C ASP A 84 3.10 17.62 11.48
N GLY A 85 3.06 16.66 10.54
CA GLY A 85 2.78 16.88 9.12
C GLY A 85 3.90 17.55 8.34
N LYS A 86 5.05 17.85 8.98
CA LYS A 86 6.19 18.49 8.31
C LYS A 86 7.14 17.44 7.72
N ARG A 87 7.90 17.85 6.70
CA ARG A 87 8.96 17.02 6.13
C ARG A 87 10.11 16.85 7.13
N TYR A 88 10.76 15.69 7.06
CA TYR A 88 12.02 15.49 7.76
C TYR A 88 13.11 16.38 7.17
N THR A 89 13.87 17.02 8.05
CA THR A 89 15.07 17.77 7.65
C THR A 89 16.21 16.80 7.32
N GLN A 90 17.18 17.25 6.52
CA GLN A 90 18.40 16.46 6.25
C GLN A 90 19.16 16.10 7.53
N GLY A 91 19.11 16.96 8.56
CA GLY A 91 19.68 16.69 9.87
C GLY A 91 19.04 15.49 10.57
N GLN A 92 17.71 15.42 10.56
CA GLN A 92 16.97 14.32 11.16
C GLN A 92 17.16 13.00 10.40
N ILE A 93 17.23 13.06 9.07
CA ILE A 93 17.54 11.89 8.24
C ILE A 93 18.96 11.40 8.56
N ALA A 94 19.94 12.32 8.65
CA ALA A 94 21.32 12.00 8.98
C ALA A 94 21.46 11.37 10.37
N GLU A 95 20.74 11.89 11.35
CA GLU A 95 20.68 11.36 12.72
C GLU A 95 20.14 9.93 12.75
N TYR A 96 19.02 9.65 12.07
CA TYR A 96 18.46 8.30 11.99
C TYR A 96 19.42 7.30 11.32
N VAL A 97 20.05 7.72 10.22
CA VAL A 97 20.95 6.85 9.44
C VAL A 97 22.32 6.68 10.12
N GLY A 98 22.66 7.57 11.06
CA GLY A 98 23.96 7.58 11.74
C GLY A 98 25.09 8.11 10.87
N VAL A 99 24.81 9.12 10.05
CA VAL A 99 25.78 9.78 9.16
C VAL A 99 25.78 11.30 9.38
N THR A 100 26.71 12.01 8.75
CA THR A 100 26.73 13.48 8.81
C THR A 100 25.69 14.10 7.88
N VAL A 101 25.20 15.30 8.20
CA VAL A 101 24.28 16.07 7.32
C VAL A 101 24.89 16.30 5.93
N ALA A 102 26.19 16.59 5.87
CA ALA A 102 26.93 16.73 4.62
C ALA A 102 26.93 15.44 3.79
N THR A 103 26.91 14.26 4.43
CA THR A 103 26.77 12.97 3.72
C THR A 103 25.40 12.89 3.05
N ILE A 104 24.31 13.18 3.76
CA ILE A 104 22.96 13.21 3.17
C ILE A 104 22.87 14.22 2.01
N GLN A 105 23.49 15.39 2.14
CA GLN A 105 23.55 16.38 1.06
C GLN A 105 24.28 15.86 -0.18
N ASN A 106 25.41 15.20 0.00
CA ASN A 106 26.18 14.62 -1.10
C ASN A 106 25.44 13.48 -1.79
N LEU A 107 24.73 12.65 -1.01
CA LEU A 107 23.87 11.58 -1.55
C LEU A 107 22.72 12.18 -2.39
N LEU A 108 22.03 13.19 -1.88
CA LEU A 108 20.96 13.87 -2.61
C LEU A 108 21.45 14.56 -3.89
N ARG A 109 22.67 15.12 -3.88
CA ARG A 109 23.27 15.74 -5.07
C ARG A 109 23.88 14.74 -6.05
N GLY A 110 23.96 13.46 -5.70
CA GLY A 110 24.63 12.44 -6.52
C GLY A 110 26.15 12.59 -6.59
N THR A 111 26.76 13.42 -5.73
CA THR A 111 28.22 13.60 -5.69
C THR A 111 28.93 12.43 -4.99
N ARG A 112 28.17 11.56 -4.31
CA ARG A 112 28.67 10.38 -3.63
C ARG A 112 27.64 9.26 -3.71
N ASN A 113 28.11 8.02 -3.89
CA ASN A 113 27.29 6.82 -3.75
C ASN A 113 27.27 6.33 -2.29
N PRO A 114 26.13 5.85 -1.79
CA PRO A 114 26.04 5.30 -0.45
C PRO A 114 26.79 3.96 -0.36
N GLY A 115 27.28 3.63 0.83
CA GLY A 115 27.61 2.24 1.15
C GLY A 115 26.34 1.42 1.36
N LEU A 116 26.44 0.09 1.28
CA LEU A 116 25.29 -0.81 1.42
C LEU A 116 24.52 -0.62 2.75
N ASP A 117 25.24 -0.42 3.85
CA ASP A 117 24.64 -0.15 5.17
C ASP A 117 23.82 1.16 5.18
N VAL A 118 24.37 2.22 4.58
CA VAL A 118 23.70 3.53 4.50
C VAL A 118 22.46 3.44 3.60
N ALA A 119 22.55 2.73 2.47
CA ALA A 119 21.41 2.51 1.59
C ALA A 119 20.28 1.73 2.30
N SER A 120 20.63 0.65 3.00
CA SER A 120 19.66 -0.16 3.76
C SER A 120 18.97 0.63 4.88
N LYS A 121 19.72 1.47 5.61
CA LYS A 121 19.16 2.35 6.65
C LYS A 121 18.24 3.42 6.06
N LEU A 122 18.58 3.97 4.90
CA LEU A 122 17.70 4.90 4.18
C LEU A 122 16.42 4.19 3.70
N GLU A 123 16.53 2.98 3.18
CA GLU A 123 15.37 2.18 2.77
C GLU A 123 14.43 1.89 3.95
N THR A 124 15.01 1.49 5.08
CA THR A 124 14.28 1.30 6.35
C THR A 124 13.65 2.61 6.82
N PHE A 125 14.38 3.73 6.77
CA PHE A 125 13.87 5.04 7.15
C PHE A 125 12.65 5.42 6.30
N PHE A 126 12.69 5.24 4.99
CA PHE A 126 11.57 5.59 4.10
C PHE A 126 10.50 4.49 4.00
N GLU A 127 10.64 3.38 4.75
CA GLU A 127 9.73 2.23 4.71
C GLU A 127 9.57 1.67 3.29
N VAL A 128 10.65 1.65 2.53
CA VAL A 128 10.70 1.02 1.21
C VAL A 128 11.39 -0.35 1.31
N PRO A 129 11.03 -1.32 0.45
CA PRO A 129 11.67 -2.63 0.46
C PRO A 129 13.20 -2.55 0.31
N ALA A 130 13.91 -3.49 0.93
CA ALA A 130 15.37 -3.54 0.86
C ALA A 130 15.86 -3.72 -0.60
N GLY A 131 16.93 -3.02 -0.94
CA GLY A 131 17.54 -2.99 -2.26
C GLY A 131 16.82 -2.10 -3.28
N ARG A 132 15.78 -1.34 -2.91
CA ARG A 132 15.05 -0.48 -3.85
C ARG A 132 15.83 0.71 -4.35
N LEU A 133 16.73 1.25 -3.54
CA LEU A 133 17.55 2.36 -3.98
C LEU A 133 18.80 1.89 -4.74
N SER A 134 19.20 0.62 -4.59
CA SER A 134 20.44 0.07 -5.16
C SER A 134 20.27 -0.86 -6.36
N ARG A 135 19.07 -1.42 -6.59
CA ARG A 135 18.74 -2.26 -7.76
C ARG A 135 18.36 -1.44 -9.00
N ASP A 136 18.29 -2.09 -10.15
CA ASP A 136 17.70 -1.53 -11.36
C ASP A 136 16.24 -1.08 -11.12
N GLY A 137 15.83 0.00 -11.79
CA GLY A 137 14.57 0.68 -11.53
C GLY A 137 13.38 -0.07 -12.10
N SER A 138 13.59 -0.71 -13.25
CA SER A 138 12.67 -1.68 -13.85
C SER A 138 12.36 -2.84 -12.89
N ASP A 139 13.39 -3.49 -12.32
CA ASP A 139 13.23 -4.52 -11.29
C ASP A 139 12.50 -3.99 -10.05
N ALA A 140 12.82 -2.76 -9.65
CA ALA A 140 12.20 -2.08 -8.52
C ALA A 140 10.69 -1.89 -8.72
N LEU A 141 10.30 -1.48 -9.92
CA LEU A 141 8.93 -1.27 -10.32
C LEU A 141 8.18 -2.59 -10.48
N VAL A 142 8.75 -3.56 -11.19
CA VAL A 142 8.16 -4.89 -11.40
C VAL A 142 7.76 -5.52 -10.06
N SER A 143 8.67 -5.56 -9.09
CA SER A 143 8.34 -6.19 -7.81
C SER A 143 7.48 -5.29 -6.89
N ALA A 144 7.34 -3.99 -7.17
CA ALA A 144 6.31 -3.15 -6.53
C ALA A 144 4.92 -3.42 -7.13
N LEU A 145 4.84 -3.66 -8.44
CA LEU A 145 3.60 -4.06 -9.12
C LEU A 145 3.14 -5.45 -8.69
N ASP A 146 4.05 -6.43 -8.56
CA ASP A 146 3.70 -7.78 -8.09
C ASP A 146 3.01 -7.76 -6.72
N ARG A 147 3.54 -6.97 -5.78
CA ARG A 147 2.92 -6.73 -4.46
C ARG A 147 1.52 -6.11 -4.55
N THR A 148 1.32 -5.25 -5.55
CA THR A 148 0.02 -4.61 -5.78
C THR A 148 -0.96 -5.64 -6.30
N VAL A 149 -0.56 -6.47 -7.27
CA VAL A 149 -1.35 -7.59 -7.81
C VAL A 149 -1.78 -8.56 -6.71
N GLU A 150 -0.89 -8.93 -5.80
CA GLU A 150 -1.23 -9.78 -4.64
C GLU A 150 -2.37 -9.16 -3.80
N GLY A 151 -2.29 -7.85 -3.52
CA GLY A 151 -3.34 -7.12 -2.82
C GLY A 151 -4.66 -7.10 -3.58
N VAL A 152 -4.61 -6.87 -4.89
CA VAL A 152 -5.78 -6.92 -5.79
C VAL A 152 -6.47 -8.28 -5.72
N MET A 153 -5.70 -9.36 -5.84
CA MET A 153 -6.21 -10.72 -5.84
C MET A 153 -6.85 -11.09 -4.50
N LEU A 154 -6.27 -10.65 -3.38
CA LEU A 154 -6.89 -10.81 -2.06
C LEU A 154 -8.22 -10.07 -1.96
N MET A 155 -8.29 -8.83 -2.49
CA MET A 155 -9.54 -8.07 -2.52
C MET A 155 -10.61 -8.73 -3.40
N ALA A 156 -10.22 -9.31 -4.53
CA ALA A 156 -11.13 -10.07 -5.38
C ALA A 156 -11.68 -11.32 -4.68
N GLN A 157 -10.83 -12.05 -3.94
CA GLN A 157 -11.26 -13.19 -3.10
C GLN A 157 -12.26 -12.75 -2.01
N LEU A 158 -11.98 -11.62 -1.34
CA LEU A 158 -12.86 -11.08 -0.29
C LEU A 158 -14.23 -10.65 -0.82
N LYS A 159 -14.30 -10.14 -2.06
CA LYS A 159 -15.57 -9.78 -2.72
C LYS A 159 -16.36 -10.98 -3.25
N GLY A 160 -15.89 -12.22 -3.04
CA GLY A 160 -16.56 -13.43 -3.51
C GLY A 160 -16.56 -13.57 -5.03
N ILE A 161 -15.63 -12.88 -5.72
CA ILE A 161 -15.46 -13.04 -7.16
C ILE A 161 -14.76 -14.39 -7.37
N GLU A 162 -15.46 -15.34 -8.00
CA GLU A 162 -14.88 -16.65 -8.32
C GLU A 162 -13.72 -16.48 -9.32
N LEU A 163 -12.49 -16.58 -8.81
CA LEU A 163 -11.23 -16.49 -9.57
C LEU A 163 -10.97 -17.70 -10.49
N SER A 164 -11.97 -18.56 -10.69
CA SER A 164 -11.90 -19.83 -11.42
C SER A 164 -11.41 -19.67 -12.87
N ASN A 165 -11.54 -18.47 -13.44
CA ASN A 165 -11.18 -18.16 -14.83
C ASN A 165 -9.83 -17.43 -15.00
N LEU A 166 -9.09 -17.16 -13.92
CA LEU A 166 -7.80 -16.43 -13.98
C LEU A 166 -6.58 -17.34 -14.20
N SER A 167 -6.81 -18.65 -14.36
CA SER A 167 -5.77 -19.54 -14.86
C SER A 167 -5.84 -19.56 -16.38
N LEU A 168 -4.68 -19.37 -17.03
CA LEU A 168 -4.41 -19.51 -18.48
C LEU A 168 -4.28 -18.21 -19.29
N ARG A 169 -3.28 -17.38 -18.95
CA ARG A 169 -2.31 -16.84 -19.93
C ARG A 169 -1.22 -16.06 -19.19
N GLY A 170 -0.01 -16.62 -19.17
CA GLY A 170 1.14 -16.05 -18.49
C GLY A 170 1.54 -16.91 -17.29
N GLY A 171 2.50 -17.81 -17.51
CA GLY A 171 3.04 -18.64 -16.45
C GLY A 171 3.68 -17.78 -15.37
N SER A 172 3.00 -17.65 -14.24
CA SER A 172 3.59 -17.16 -13.00
C SER A 172 3.87 -18.35 -12.09
N PRO A 173 5.11 -18.56 -11.63
CA PRO A 173 5.45 -19.62 -10.69
C PRO A 173 5.05 -19.29 -9.23
N LEU A 174 4.26 -18.23 -8.99
CA LEU A 174 3.95 -17.73 -7.64
C LEU A 174 2.69 -18.34 -6.99
N VAL A 175 2.12 -19.41 -7.53
CA VAL A 175 1.19 -20.26 -6.75
C VAL A 175 2.01 -21.24 -5.92
N GLY A 176 2.64 -20.70 -4.91
CA GLY A 176 3.54 -21.43 -4.02
C GLY A 176 3.28 -21.10 -2.56
N ASP A 177 2.02 -21.07 -2.11
CA ASP A 177 1.69 -21.55 -0.76
C ASP A 177 0.18 -21.78 -0.59
N ASP A 178 -0.28 -22.94 -1.03
CA ASP A 178 -1.66 -23.42 -0.82
C ASP A 178 -2.00 -23.47 0.69
N ALA A 179 -0.97 -23.56 1.55
CA ALA A 179 -1.10 -23.48 2.99
C ALA A 179 -1.53 -22.09 3.50
N LEU A 180 -1.00 -21.00 2.93
CA LEU A 180 -1.37 -19.63 3.32
C LEU A 180 -2.80 -19.32 2.88
N ALA A 181 -3.16 -19.69 1.65
CA ALA A 181 -4.53 -19.54 1.14
C ALA A 181 -5.54 -20.34 1.97
N LYS A 182 -5.16 -21.55 2.41
CA LYS A 182 -5.98 -22.39 3.30
C LYS A 182 -6.07 -21.80 4.71
N ALA A 183 -4.99 -21.26 5.26
CA ALA A 183 -4.97 -20.63 6.58
C ALA A 183 -5.86 -19.38 6.63
N VAL A 184 -5.78 -18.53 5.60
CA VAL A 184 -6.62 -17.32 5.47
C VAL A 184 -8.10 -17.69 5.34
N ARG A 185 -8.44 -18.68 4.51
CA ARG A 185 -9.82 -19.19 4.40
C ARG A 185 -10.34 -19.78 5.71
N SER A 186 -9.50 -20.51 6.44
CA SER A 186 -9.87 -21.06 7.74
C SER A 186 -10.18 -19.97 8.76
N ALA A 187 -9.31 -18.95 8.85
CA ALA A 187 -9.50 -17.83 9.78
C ALA A 187 -10.77 -17.01 9.46
N LEU A 188 -11.09 -16.82 8.18
CA LEU A 188 -12.31 -16.13 7.76
C LEU A 188 -13.58 -16.91 8.12
N ASN A 189 -13.60 -18.23 7.86
CA ASN A 189 -14.73 -19.07 8.22
C ASN A 189 -14.94 -19.13 9.74
N GLU A 190 -13.86 -19.09 10.51
CA GLU A 190 -13.91 -19.06 11.98
C GLU A 190 -14.44 -17.72 12.49
N ALA A 191 -14.01 -16.58 11.90
CA ALA A 191 -14.52 -15.26 12.23
C ALA A 191 -16.01 -15.09 11.88
N ASP A 192 -16.46 -15.65 10.75
CA ASP A 192 -17.88 -15.66 10.37
C ASP A 192 -18.72 -16.58 11.26
N ALA A 193 -18.18 -17.73 11.66
CA ALA A 193 -18.81 -18.60 12.64
C ALA A 193 -18.95 -17.90 14.01
N GLN A 194 -17.92 -17.18 14.45
CA GLN A 194 -17.95 -16.39 15.69
C GLN A 194 -18.95 -15.22 15.61
N ARG A 195 -19.09 -14.56 14.45
CA ARG A 195 -20.13 -13.54 14.24
C ARG A 195 -21.54 -14.11 14.27
N ARG A 196 -21.75 -15.29 13.67
CA ARG A 196 -23.05 -15.98 13.67
C ARG A 196 -23.39 -16.59 15.03
N ALA A 197 -22.38 -16.92 15.83
CA ALA A 197 -22.52 -17.45 17.18
C ALA A 197 -22.57 -16.38 18.27
N ALA A 198 -22.43 -15.09 17.93
CA ALA A 198 -22.56 -14.01 18.91
C ALA A 198 -24.00 -13.98 19.45
N PRO A 199 -24.20 -14.16 20.77
CA PRO A 199 -25.53 -14.20 21.35
C PRO A 199 -26.15 -12.80 21.36
N THR A 200 -27.40 -12.72 20.92
CA THR A 200 -28.54 -11.89 21.37
C THR A 200 -28.32 -10.55 22.10
N GLU A 201 -27.21 -9.83 21.94
CA GLU A 201 -27.02 -8.48 22.50
C GLU A 201 -27.27 -7.37 21.45
N ILE A 202 -27.39 -7.74 20.17
CA ILE A 202 -27.71 -6.81 19.06
C ILE A 202 -29.22 -6.48 19.00
N LEU A 203 -30.07 -7.23 19.71
CA LEU A 203 -31.51 -6.95 19.77
C LEU A 203 -31.83 -5.69 20.60
N GLU A 204 -31.05 -5.38 21.64
CA GLU A 204 -31.28 -4.18 22.47
C GLU A 204 -30.97 -2.88 21.71
N ALA A 205 -29.98 -2.88 20.81
CA ALA A 205 -29.65 -1.71 20.00
C ALA A 205 -30.75 -1.35 18.98
N ARG A 206 -31.55 -2.34 18.55
CA ARG A 206 -32.70 -2.12 17.65
C ARG A 206 -33.91 -1.57 18.41
N GLU A 207 -34.19 -2.07 19.60
CA GLU A 207 -35.26 -1.53 20.46
C GLU A 207 -34.99 -0.08 20.88
N ILE A 208 -33.74 0.26 21.21
CA ILE A 208 -33.34 1.64 21.54
C ILE A 208 -33.54 2.58 20.33
N GLY A 209 -33.27 2.09 19.12
CA GLY A 209 -33.49 2.85 17.88
C GLY A 209 -34.97 3.12 17.57
N GLU A 210 -35.86 2.19 17.90
CA GLU A 210 -37.30 2.33 17.70
C GLU A 210 -37.98 3.21 18.78
N GLU A 211 -37.47 3.25 20.01
CA GLU A 211 -37.94 4.21 21.03
C GLU A 211 -37.54 5.66 20.72
N LEU A 212 -36.32 5.89 20.21
CA LEU A 212 -35.83 7.23 19.88
C LEU A 212 -36.63 7.90 18.74
N GLN A 213 -37.26 7.12 17.86
CA GLN A 213 -38.11 7.65 16.81
C GLN A 213 -39.46 8.18 17.32
N LYS A 214 -39.91 7.77 18.51
CA LYS A 214 -41.20 8.19 19.09
C LYS A 214 -41.12 9.52 19.86
N ILE A 215 -39.91 10.02 20.11
CA ILE A 215 -39.70 11.30 20.81
C ILE A 215 -39.74 12.45 19.78
N PRO A 216 -40.58 13.50 19.98
CA PRO A 216 -40.59 14.69 19.16
C PRO A 216 -39.20 15.33 19.10
N GLU A 217 -38.80 15.83 17.93
CA GLU A 217 -37.42 16.27 17.66
C GLU A 217 -36.93 17.39 18.61
N GLU A 218 -37.85 18.17 19.17
CA GLU A 218 -37.59 19.27 20.11
C GLU A 218 -37.21 18.79 21.53
N GLU A 219 -37.53 17.56 21.90
CA GLU A 219 -37.21 16.96 23.21
C GLU A 219 -36.11 15.89 23.13
N ARG A 220 -35.53 15.65 21.95
CA ARG A 220 -34.46 14.65 21.79
C ARG A 220 -33.19 15.13 22.48
N PRO A 221 -32.67 14.40 23.49
CA PRO A 221 -31.39 14.75 24.09
C PRO A 221 -30.30 14.70 23.03
N SER A 222 -29.37 15.66 23.07
CA SER A 222 -28.26 15.71 22.12
C SER A 222 -27.52 14.37 22.15
N PHE A 223 -27.12 13.87 20.97
CA PHE A 223 -26.30 12.66 20.85
C PHE A 223 -25.07 12.71 21.77
N LYS A 224 -24.51 13.91 21.97
CA LYS A 224 -23.41 14.16 22.89
C LYS A 224 -23.79 13.89 24.36
N ASP A 225 -24.99 14.27 24.79
CA ASP A 225 -25.49 14.02 26.14
C ASP A 225 -25.81 12.54 26.36
N MET A 226 -26.31 11.86 25.33
CA MET A 226 -26.62 10.44 25.36
C MET A 226 -25.34 9.58 25.47
N VAL A 227 -24.31 9.89 24.68
CA VAL A 227 -23.00 9.23 24.77
C VAL A 227 -22.34 9.50 26.12
N MET A 228 -22.48 10.72 26.66
CA MET A 228 -21.94 11.07 27.97
C MET A 228 -22.69 10.40 29.12
N HIS A 229 -24.00 10.14 28.98
CA HIS A 229 -24.79 9.42 29.97
C HIS A 229 -24.43 7.93 29.98
N SER A 230 -24.29 7.30 28.80
CA SER A 230 -23.87 5.90 28.64
C SER A 230 -22.45 5.68 29.16
N ALA A 231 -21.52 6.60 28.89
CA ALA A 231 -20.16 6.55 29.44
C ALA A 231 -20.12 6.66 30.97
N ARG A 232 -21.01 7.47 31.59
CA ARG A 232 -21.14 7.56 33.05
C ARG A 232 -21.79 6.33 33.68
N MET A 233 -22.73 5.69 32.99
CA MET A 233 -23.38 4.45 33.42
C MET A 233 -22.39 3.28 33.39
N TRP A 234 -21.58 3.18 32.33
CA TRP A 234 -20.55 2.15 32.20
C TRP A 234 -19.46 2.29 33.27
N ARG A 235 -19.01 3.53 33.57
CA ARG A 235 -18.00 3.79 34.60
C ARG A 235 -18.48 3.52 36.04
N ARG A 236 -19.80 3.53 36.30
CA ARG A 236 -20.39 3.20 37.61
C ARG A 236 -20.60 1.70 37.83
N ARG A 237 -20.59 0.90 36.76
CA ARG A 237 -20.82 -0.56 36.81
C ARG A 237 -19.50 -1.35 36.92
N HIS A 238 -18.37 -0.68 36.68
CA HIS A 238 -17.01 -1.24 36.73
C HIS A 238 -16.13 -0.62 37.84
N HIS A 239 -16.77 -0.14 38.90
CA HIS A 239 -16.16 0.29 40.16
C HIS A 239 -16.93 -0.35 41.32
#